data_AF-A0A662H8Q3-F1
#
_entry.id   AF-A0A662H8Q3-F1
#
_cell.length_a   1.000
_cell.length_b   1.000
_cell.length_c   1.000
_cell.angle_alpha   90.00
_cell.angle_beta   90.00
_cell.angle_gamma   90.00
#
_symmetry.space_group_name_H-M   'P 1'
#
loop_
_entity.id
_entity.type
_entity.pdbx_description
1 polymer ?
#
loop_
_entity_poly.entity_id
_entity_poly.type
_entity_poly.pdbx_seq_one_letter_code
_entity_poly.pdbx_strand_id
1 'polypeptide(L)'
;MGLLYFAHPEYGWSKKISYKQLRSYRHKGEKVDLLKMFASLDGVEQAFAKRDSKSVMVVSRDGEGLIQYDSINKKYKYTVLEGSDPLGYEMEPAWMSEEEWLRATFCSEYPDAVVQLYNMFKSRNCGDIVLNAASDWDFWEPWDISYPVLKASHGGLSKDEMATFLLAKAPFMKKATLEYARLIDIFATIAAYYNAGDLVANSHAVERIF
;
A
#
# COMPACT_ATOMS: atom_id res chain seq x y z
N MET A 1 3.29 8.79 -3.57
CA MET A 1 2.60 7.85 -4.50
C MET A 1 1.84 8.64 -5.56
N GLY A 2 1.87 8.17 -6.81
CA GLY A 2 1.12 8.74 -7.94
C GLY A 2 -0.07 7.86 -8.31
N LEU A 3 -1.23 8.44 -8.59
CA LEU A 3 -2.42 7.71 -9.02
C LEU A 3 -2.67 7.96 -10.51
N LEU A 4 -2.60 6.91 -11.31
CA LEU A 4 -2.83 6.98 -12.75
C LEU A 4 -4.20 6.40 -13.11
N TYR A 5 -4.92 7.10 -13.99
CA TYR A 5 -6.22 6.69 -14.50
C TYR A 5 -6.18 6.60 -16.01
N PHE A 6 -6.74 5.53 -16.55
CA PHE A 6 -6.76 5.28 -17.99
C PHE A 6 -8.19 5.19 -18.50
N ALA A 7 -8.50 5.97 -19.53
CA ALA A 7 -9.75 5.83 -20.25
C ALA A 7 -9.83 4.43 -20.87
N HIS A 8 -10.98 3.76 -20.70
CA HIS A 8 -11.23 2.48 -21.34
C HIS A 8 -11.21 2.65 -22.88
N PRO A 9 -10.49 1.81 -23.64
CA PRO A 9 -10.33 1.98 -25.09
C PRO A 9 -11.66 2.08 -25.86
N GLU A 10 -12.68 1.33 -25.43
CA GLU A 10 -14.00 1.31 -26.08
C GLU A 10 -15.07 2.17 -25.39
N TYR A 11 -14.93 2.44 -24.09
CA TYR A 11 -16.00 3.01 -23.26
C TYR A 11 -15.60 4.35 -22.62
N GLY A 12 -14.40 4.85 -22.92
CA GLY A 12 -13.85 6.07 -22.32
C GLY A 12 -13.82 5.98 -20.78
N TRP A 13 -14.16 7.08 -20.12
CA TRP A 13 -14.16 7.18 -18.66
C TRP A 13 -15.37 6.51 -17.97
N SER A 14 -16.33 5.98 -18.73
CA SER A 14 -17.55 5.39 -18.16
C SER A 14 -17.33 4.02 -17.50
N LYS A 15 -16.20 3.36 -17.82
CA LYS A 15 -15.82 2.07 -17.23
C LYS A 15 -14.34 2.10 -16.82
N LYS A 16 -14.03 1.39 -15.73
CA LYS A 16 -12.64 1.12 -15.35
C LYS A 16 -12.01 0.16 -16.34
N ILE A 17 -10.72 0.35 -16.58
CA ILE A 17 -9.91 -0.57 -17.35
C ILE A 17 -9.59 -1.82 -16.52
N SER A 18 -9.52 -2.98 -17.16
CA SER A 18 -9.15 -4.22 -16.49
C SER A 18 -7.63 -4.39 -16.42
N TYR A 19 -7.16 -5.18 -15.46
CA TYR A 19 -5.75 -5.57 -15.37
C TYR A 19 -5.18 -6.15 -16.67
N LYS A 20 -5.94 -7.02 -17.35
CA LYS A 20 -5.50 -7.61 -18.64
C LYS A 20 -5.29 -6.54 -19.71
N GLN A 21 -6.11 -5.49 -19.70
CA GLN A 21 -5.96 -4.36 -20.62
C GLN A 21 -4.79 -3.47 -20.23
N LEU A 22 -4.50 -3.28 -18.93
CA LEU A 22 -3.30 -2.56 -18.49
C LEU A 22 -1.99 -3.26 -18.94
N ARG A 23 -1.98 -4.59 -18.91
CA ARG A 23 -0.84 -5.42 -19.38
C ARG A 23 -0.70 -5.51 -20.90
N SER A 24 -1.71 -5.09 -21.66
CA SER A 24 -1.73 -5.17 -23.12
C SER A 24 -2.45 -3.96 -23.71
N TYR A 25 -2.09 -2.78 -23.23
CA TYR A 25 -2.75 -1.54 -23.58
C TYR A 25 -2.42 -1.18 -25.03
N ARG A 26 -3.44 -0.86 -25.83
CA ARG A 26 -3.23 -0.47 -27.23
C ARG A 26 -2.94 1.03 -27.32
N HIS A 27 -1.73 1.38 -27.75
CA HIS A 27 -1.35 2.75 -28.04
C HIS A 27 -0.70 2.84 -29.42
N LYS A 28 -1.23 3.71 -30.29
CA LYS A 28 -0.73 3.92 -31.67
C LYS A 28 -0.54 2.63 -32.51
N GLY A 29 -1.38 1.63 -32.28
CA GLY A 29 -1.34 0.34 -33.00
C GLY A 29 -0.49 -0.74 -32.35
N GLU A 30 0.28 -0.40 -31.31
CA GLU A 30 1.13 -1.34 -30.58
C GLU A 30 0.53 -1.72 -29.23
N LYS A 31 0.94 -2.88 -28.71
CA LYS A 31 0.58 -3.35 -27.36
C LYS A 31 1.70 -2.99 -26.39
N VAL A 32 1.35 -2.32 -25.31
CA VAL A 32 2.28 -1.90 -24.26
C VAL A 32 1.83 -2.52 -22.93
N ASP A 33 2.76 -3.10 -22.17
CA ASP A 33 2.54 -3.42 -20.76
C ASP A 33 2.80 -2.15 -19.95
N LEU A 34 1.73 -1.47 -19.53
CA LEU A 34 1.85 -0.21 -18.82
C LEU A 34 2.56 -0.36 -17.47
N LEU A 35 2.34 -1.48 -16.75
CA LEU A 35 2.98 -1.67 -15.44
C LEU A 35 4.49 -1.81 -15.60
N LYS A 36 4.94 -2.65 -16.54
CA LYS A 36 6.38 -2.80 -16.82
C LYS A 36 7.01 -1.52 -17.36
N MET A 37 6.30 -0.81 -18.25
CA MET A 37 6.76 0.48 -18.79
C MET A 37 6.97 1.53 -17.69
N PHE A 38 6.04 1.66 -16.74
CA PHE A 38 6.22 2.62 -15.64
C PHE A 38 7.29 2.16 -14.66
N ALA A 39 7.31 0.87 -14.28
CA ALA A 39 8.31 0.34 -13.35
C ALA A 39 9.74 0.35 -13.92
N SER A 40 9.90 0.51 -15.25
CA SER A 40 11.22 0.68 -15.87
C SER A 40 11.75 2.12 -15.84
N LEU A 41 10.96 3.10 -15.41
CA LEU A 41 11.41 4.49 -15.30
C LEU A 41 12.30 4.65 -14.06
N ASP A 42 13.34 5.49 -14.13
CA ASP A 42 14.27 5.68 -13.01
C ASP A 42 13.61 6.30 -11.77
N GLY A 43 12.58 7.14 -11.96
CA GLY A 43 11.84 7.75 -10.86
C GLY A 43 10.74 6.89 -10.25
N VAL A 44 10.57 5.64 -10.66
CA VAL A 44 9.51 4.75 -10.19
C VAL A 44 10.14 3.50 -9.57
N GLU A 45 9.88 3.30 -8.28
CA GLU A 45 10.35 2.12 -7.56
C GLU A 45 9.45 0.91 -7.84
N GLN A 46 8.14 1.10 -7.68
CA GLN A 46 7.14 0.08 -7.97
C GLN A 46 5.91 0.67 -8.65
N ALA A 47 5.28 -0.13 -9.51
CA ALA A 47 3.94 0.05 -10.01
C ALA A 47 3.01 -1.02 -9.43
N PHE A 48 1.83 -0.62 -8.98
CA PHE A 48 0.81 -1.50 -8.43
C PHE A 48 -0.46 -1.43 -9.26
N ALA A 49 -1.16 -2.55 -9.42
CA ALA A 49 -2.50 -2.55 -10.00
C ALA A 49 -3.38 -3.63 -9.38
N LYS A 50 -4.68 -3.35 -9.29
CA LYS A 50 -5.67 -4.34 -8.92
C LYS A 50 -5.79 -5.38 -10.03
N ARG A 51 -5.42 -6.63 -9.75
CA ARG A 51 -5.57 -7.74 -10.70
C ARG A 51 -7.01 -8.23 -10.77
N ASP A 52 -7.63 -8.39 -9.61
CA ASP A 52 -9.04 -8.76 -9.45
C ASP A 52 -9.55 -8.34 -8.06
N SER A 53 -10.73 -8.84 -7.64
CA SER A 53 -11.31 -8.49 -6.34
C SER A 53 -10.52 -9.02 -5.13
N LYS A 54 -9.63 -10.00 -5.34
CA LYS A 54 -8.89 -10.70 -4.28
C LYS A 54 -7.38 -10.54 -4.42
N SER A 55 -6.90 -9.76 -5.37
CA SER A 55 -5.46 -9.63 -5.58
C SER A 55 -5.00 -8.30 -6.18
N VAL A 56 -3.78 -7.95 -5.81
CA VAL A 56 -3.04 -6.76 -6.26
C VAL A 56 -1.68 -7.22 -6.76
N MET A 57 -1.29 -6.72 -7.93
CA MET A 57 0.04 -6.91 -8.48
C MET A 57 0.99 -5.84 -7.97
N VAL A 58 2.22 -6.25 -7.71
CA VAL A 58 3.35 -5.41 -7.37
C VAL A 58 4.40 -5.63 -8.44
N VAL A 59 4.84 -4.59 -9.12
CA VAL A 59 5.81 -4.68 -10.22
C VAL A 59 6.93 -3.70 -9.94
N SER A 60 8.16 -4.19 -9.88
CA SER A 60 9.37 -3.37 -9.90
C SER A 60 10.06 -3.51 -11.26
N ARG A 61 11.19 -2.82 -11.44
CA ARG A 61 12.03 -2.97 -12.63
C ARG A 61 12.45 -4.43 -12.87
N ASP A 62 12.83 -5.11 -11.80
CA ASP A 62 13.55 -6.39 -11.86
C ASP A 62 12.72 -7.59 -11.40
N GLY A 63 11.45 -7.38 -11.00
CA GLY A 63 10.59 -8.48 -10.59
C GLY A 63 9.14 -8.12 -10.35
N GLU A 64 8.33 -9.16 -10.16
CA GLU A 64 6.89 -9.07 -9.93
C GLU A 64 6.47 -9.88 -8.70
N GLY A 65 5.56 -9.33 -7.91
CA GLY A 65 4.93 -9.96 -6.77
C GLY A 65 3.41 -9.88 -6.83
N LEU A 66 2.76 -10.79 -6.12
CA LEU A 66 1.30 -10.89 -6.03
C LEU A 66 0.88 -10.84 -4.56
N ILE A 67 0.04 -9.87 -4.24
CA ILE A 67 -0.71 -9.84 -2.99
C ILE A 67 -2.05 -10.52 -3.23
N GLN A 68 -2.41 -11.46 -2.37
CA GLN A 68 -3.69 -12.17 -2.38
C GLN A 68 -4.40 -11.97 -1.04
N TYR A 69 -5.73 -11.93 -1.07
CA TYR A 69 -6.57 -11.85 0.12
C TYR A 69 -7.61 -12.98 0.14
N ASP A 70 -7.64 -13.69 1.25
CA ASP A 70 -8.69 -14.64 1.60
C ASP A 70 -9.71 -13.98 2.51
N SER A 71 -10.88 -13.69 1.97
CA SER A 71 -11.97 -13.04 2.70
C SER A 71 -12.62 -13.91 3.77
N ILE A 72 -12.49 -15.24 3.69
CA ILE A 72 -13.08 -16.17 4.67
C ILE A 72 -12.25 -16.15 5.95
N ASN A 73 -10.94 -16.33 5.80
CA ASN A 73 -10.01 -16.37 6.94
C ASN A 73 -9.44 -15.00 7.30
N LYS A 74 -9.75 -13.95 6.53
CA LYS A 74 -9.22 -12.58 6.68
C LYS A 74 -7.69 -12.53 6.68
N LYS A 75 -7.08 -13.31 5.78
CA LYS A 75 -5.62 -13.43 5.67
C LYS A 75 -5.14 -12.92 4.32
N TYR A 76 -3.90 -12.45 4.32
CA TYR A 76 -3.17 -11.98 3.16
C TYR A 76 -1.99 -12.89 2.91
N LYS A 77 -1.61 -13.02 1.64
CA LYS A 77 -0.38 -13.71 1.24
C LYS A 77 0.32 -12.88 0.17
N TYR A 78 1.63 -12.75 0.31
CA TYR A 78 2.51 -12.19 -0.71
C TYR A 78 3.32 -13.32 -1.35
N THR A 79 3.57 -13.22 -2.66
CA THR A 79 4.34 -14.22 -3.40
C THR A 79 5.09 -13.53 -4.52
N VAL A 80 6.42 -13.69 -4.54
CA VAL A 80 7.24 -13.31 -5.69
C VAL A 80 6.93 -14.27 -6.84
N LEU A 81 6.58 -13.73 -8.00
CA LEU A 81 6.21 -14.49 -9.19
C LEU A 81 7.37 -14.66 -10.16
N GLU A 82 8.18 -13.61 -10.32
CA GLU A 82 9.27 -13.53 -11.28
C GLU A 82 10.32 -12.54 -10.78
N GLY A 83 11.60 -12.80 -11.03
CA GLY A 83 12.69 -11.85 -10.78
C GLY A 83 12.99 -11.63 -9.30
N SER A 84 13.48 -10.43 -8.96
CA SER A 84 13.75 -10.01 -7.58
C SER A 84 12.46 -9.74 -6.81
N ASP A 85 12.49 -9.82 -5.48
CA ASP A 85 11.36 -9.45 -4.62
C ASP A 85 11.11 -7.93 -4.65
N PRO A 86 9.99 -7.44 -5.22
CA PRO A 86 9.70 -6.01 -5.29
C PRO A 86 9.53 -5.29 -3.95
N LEU A 87 9.24 -6.03 -2.86
CA LEU A 87 9.07 -5.48 -1.51
C LEU A 87 10.26 -5.83 -0.59
N GLY A 88 11.23 -6.61 -1.08
CA GLY A 88 12.45 -6.93 -0.35
C GLY A 88 12.22 -7.63 1.00
N TYR A 89 11.16 -8.43 1.13
CA TYR A 89 10.87 -9.12 2.38
C TYR A 89 11.65 -10.42 2.53
N GLU A 90 12.09 -11.02 1.41
CA GLU A 90 12.90 -12.25 1.38
C GLU A 90 12.28 -13.39 2.21
N MET A 91 10.95 -13.47 2.22
CA MET A 91 10.20 -14.40 3.06
C MET A 91 9.41 -15.39 2.23
N GLU A 92 9.30 -16.62 2.75
CA GLU A 92 8.47 -17.65 2.13
C GLU A 92 6.97 -17.25 2.13
N PRO A 93 6.23 -17.51 1.02
CA PRO A 93 4.82 -17.19 0.94
C PRO A 93 3.98 -17.89 2.01
N ALA A 94 3.40 -17.12 2.93
CA ALA A 94 2.50 -17.63 3.95
C ALA A 94 1.22 -16.79 4.06
N TRP A 95 0.12 -17.46 4.42
CA TRP A 95 -1.14 -16.79 4.76
C TRP A 95 -1.05 -16.24 6.18
N MET A 96 -0.98 -14.92 6.27
CA MET A 96 -0.83 -14.17 7.52
C MET A 96 -2.00 -13.19 7.68
N SER A 97 -2.47 -13.04 8.91
CA SER A 97 -3.40 -11.98 9.31
C SER A 97 -2.76 -10.59 9.12
N GLU A 98 -3.56 -9.53 9.21
CA GLU A 98 -3.02 -8.18 9.12
C GLU A 98 -1.98 -7.88 10.21
N GLU A 99 -2.12 -8.44 11.41
CA GLU A 99 -1.14 -8.22 12.47
C GLU A 99 0.14 -9.03 12.34
N GLU A 100 0.04 -10.25 11.80
CA GLU A 100 1.23 -11.02 11.49
C GLU A 100 2.07 -10.31 10.42
N TRP A 101 1.43 -9.68 9.43
CA TRP A 101 2.11 -8.86 8.43
C TRP A 101 2.78 -7.62 9.03
N LEU A 102 2.07 -6.85 9.87
CA LEU A 102 2.67 -5.67 10.53
C LEU A 102 3.89 -6.08 11.35
N ARG A 103 3.75 -7.10 12.20
CA ARG A 103 4.85 -7.61 13.03
C ARG A 103 6.03 -8.11 12.19
N ALA A 104 5.77 -8.74 11.06
CA ALA A 104 6.84 -9.25 10.20
C ALA A 104 7.60 -8.16 9.44
N THR A 105 6.95 -7.01 9.19
CA THR A 105 7.45 -6.01 8.23
C THR A 105 7.68 -4.62 8.83
N PHE A 106 7.35 -4.35 10.09
CA PHE A 106 7.51 -2.98 10.66
C PHE A 106 8.95 -2.45 10.63
N CYS A 107 9.95 -3.32 10.54
CA CYS A 107 11.35 -2.95 10.41
C CYS A 107 11.87 -2.92 8.96
N SER A 108 11.14 -3.46 7.98
CA SER A 108 11.57 -3.54 6.58
C SER A 108 11.48 -2.19 5.87
N GLU A 109 12.02 -2.13 4.65
CA GLU A 109 11.99 -0.91 3.82
C GLU A 109 10.56 -0.46 3.48
N TYR A 110 9.64 -1.41 3.28
CA TYR A 110 8.24 -1.11 2.96
C TYR A 110 7.31 -1.68 4.04
N PRO A 111 7.20 -1.03 5.21
CA PRO A 111 6.47 -1.61 6.33
C PRO A 111 4.98 -1.77 6.04
N ASP A 112 4.44 -2.95 6.34
CA ASP A 112 3.01 -3.29 6.25
C ASP A 112 2.39 -3.09 4.84
N ALA A 113 3.22 -3.05 3.79
CA ALA A 113 2.76 -2.71 2.44
C ALA A 113 1.72 -3.72 1.89
N VAL A 114 1.80 -5.00 2.29
CA VAL A 114 0.87 -6.05 1.81
C VAL A 114 -0.57 -5.75 2.17
N VAL A 115 -0.81 -5.37 3.43
CA VAL A 115 -2.14 -5.05 3.94
C VAL A 115 -2.60 -3.70 3.36
N GLN A 116 -1.72 -2.71 3.37
CA GLN A 116 -2.05 -1.35 2.95
C GLN A 116 -2.36 -1.25 1.45
N LEU A 117 -1.53 -1.84 0.60
CA LEU A 117 -1.75 -1.86 -0.85
C LEU A 117 -3.08 -2.55 -1.19
N TYR A 118 -3.35 -3.72 -0.60
CA TYR A 118 -4.63 -4.40 -0.84
C TYR A 118 -5.83 -3.54 -0.44
N ASN A 119 -5.76 -2.90 0.72
CA ASN A 119 -6.84 -2.04 1.22
C ASN A 119 -7.00 -0.75 0.40
N MET A 120 -5.91 -0.16 -0.10
CA MET A 120 -5.94 1.00 -0.98
C MET A 120 -6.78 0.72 -2.24
N PHE A 121 -6.58 -0.43 -2.88
CA PHE A 121 -7.34 -0.87 -4.07
C PHE A 121 -8.80 -1.30 -3.78
N LYS A 122 -9.25 -1.25 -2.52
CA LYS A 122 -10.69 -1.32 -2.19
C LYS A 122 -11.40 0.02 -2.44
N SER A 123 -10.69 1.14 -2.40
CA SER A 123 -11.27 2.46 -2.65
C SER A 123 -11.78 2.57 -4.09
N ARG A 124 -12.99 3.11 -4.26
CA ARG A 124 -13.55 3.40 -5.59
C ARG A 124 -12.70 4.44 -6.34
N ASN A 125 -12.06 5.34 -5.58
CA ASN A 125 -11.21 6.42 -6.09
C ASN A 125 -9.73 6.03 -6.13
N CYS A 126 -9.39 4.74 -5.99
CA CYS A 126 -8.03 4.31 -6.31
C CYS A 126 -7.82 4.35 -7.83
N GLY A 127 -6.62 4.79 -8.24
CA GLY A 127 -6.15 4.74 -9.62
C GLY A 127 -6.16 3.33 -10.20
N ASP A 128 -6.11 3.23 -11.52
CA ASP A 128 -5.97 1.96 -12.21
C ASP A 128 -4.54 1.40 -12.03
N ILE A 129 -3.55 2.30 -11.99
CA ILE A 129 -2.18 2.04 -11.55
C ILE A 129 -1.84 3.01 -10.42
N VAL A 130 -1.17 2.52 -9.39
CA VAL A 130 -0.54 3.36 -8.37
C VAL A 130 0.97 3.23 -8.49
N LEU A 131 1.69 4.34 -8.47
CA LEU A 131 3.15 4.37 -8.53
C LEU A 131 3.72 4.74 -7.16
N ASN A 132 4.75 4.00 -6.74
CA ASN A 132 5.66 4.44 -5.69
C ASN A 132 6.87 5.12 -6.36
N ALA A 133 7.26 6.29 -5.84
CA ALA A 133 8.44 6.96 -6.35
C ALA A 133 9.70 6.24 -5.87
N ALA A 134 10.76 6.29 -6.68
CA ALA A 134 12.09 5.86 -6.26
C ALA A 134 12.65 6.78 -5.16
N SER A 135 13.65 6.30 -4.44
CA SER A 135 14.36 7.11 -3.44
C SER A 135 14.91 8.39 -4.08
N ASP A 136 14.73 9.54 -3.41
CA ASP A 136 15.07 10.88 -3.91
C ASP A 136 14.27 11.36 -5.13
N TRP A 137 13.20 10.67 -5.50
CA TRP A 137 12.26 11.10 -6.54
C TRP A 137 10.89 11.47 -5.96
N ASP A 138 10.19 12.31 -6.70
CA ASP A 138 8.79 12.64 -6.47
C ASP A 138 8.06 12.80 -7.81
N PHE A 139 6.74 12.98 -7.75
CA PHE A 139 5.90 13.17 -8.93
C PHE A 139 5.32 14.59 -9.02
N TRP A 140 5.91 15.55 -8.29
CA TRP A 140 5.49 16.95 -8.33
C TRP A 140 6.11 17.64 -9.53
N GLU A 141 5.31 18.49 -10.15
CA GLU A 141 5.77 19.41 -11.18
C GLU A 141 5.95 20.82 -10.60
N PRO A 142 6.76 21.69 -11.25
CA PRO A 142 6.99 23.05 -10.75
C PRO A 142 5.73 23.90 -10.55
N TRP A 143 4.62 23.56 -11.22
CA TRP A 143 3.34 24.25 -11.07
C TRP A 143 2.44 23.70 -9.95
N ASP A 144 2.76 22.54 -9.38
CA ASP A 144 1.96 21.92 -8.32
C ASP A 144 2.22 22.57 -6.95
N ILE A 145 3.40 23.19 -6.74
CA ILE A 145 3.74 23.93 -5.53
C ILE A 145 3.98 25.42 -5.79
N SER A 146 3.62 26.25 -4.81
CA SER A 146 3.86 27.70 -4.86
C SER A 146 5.26 28.11 -4.36
N TYR A 147 6.10 27.14 -3.96
CA TYR A 147 7.46 27.35 -3.47
C TYR A 147 8.49 27.07 -4.56
N PRO A 148 9.63 27.76 -4.56
CA PRO A 148 10.61 27.67 -5.66
C PRO A 148 11.29 26.29 -5.79
N VAL A 149 11.36 25.49 -4.71
CA VAL A 149 12.00 24.16 -4.70
C VAL A 149 11.31 23.27 -3.68
N LEU A 150 10.89 22.05 -4.08
CA LEU A 150 10.49 20.99 -3.16
C LEU A 150 11.73 20.43 -2.47
N LYS A 151 11.78 20.44 -1.13
CA LYS A 151 12.93 19.96 -0.35
C LYS A 151 12.70 18.60 0.28
N ALA A 152 11.46 18.29 0.58
CA ALA A 152 11.03 17.02 1.12
C ALA A 152 9.54 16.86 0.84
N SER A 153 9.12 15.64 0.58
CA SER A 153 7.72 15.23 0.51
C SER A 153 7.57 13.87 1.17
N HIS A 154 6.33 13.43 1.34
CA HIS A 154 6.00 12.10 1.81
C HIS A 154 4.88 11.50 0.95
N GLY A 155 4.52 10.26 1.24
CA GLY A 155 3.38 9.57 0.65
C GLY A 155 3.76 8.43 -0.28
N GLY A 156 5.04 8.07 -0.35
CA GLY A 156 5.54 6.77 -0.78
C GLY A 156 5.34 5.69 0.28
N LEU A 157 5.93 4.52 0.01
CA LEU A 157 5.87 3.36 0.89
C LEU A 157 7.13 3.12 1.72
N SER A 158 8.17 3.94 1.53
CA SER A 158 9.42 3.76 2.26
C SER A 158 9.20 3.89 3.76
N LYS A 159 10.05 3.23 4.54
CA LYS A 159 10.00 3.28 6.00
C LYS A 159 10.15 4.70 6.50
N ASP A 160 11.00 5.51 5.87
CA ASP A 160 11.22 6.90 6.25
C ASP A 160 9.97 7.78 6.05
N GLU A 161 9.09 7.41 5.11
CA GLU A 161 7.83 8.11 4.86
C GLU A 161 6.64 7.55 5.66
N MET A 162 6.66 6.25 5.97
CA MET A 162 5.56 5.56 6.63
C MET A 162 5.70 5.48 8.15
N ALA A 163 6.93 5.42 8.67
CA ALA A 163 7.17 5.29 10.09
C ALA A 163 6.84 6.59 10.82
N THR A 164 6.00 6.46 11.84
CA THR A 164 5.66 7.53 12.76
C THR A 164 5.48 6.96 14.15
N PHE A 165 5.20 7.80 15.14
CA PHE A 165 5.06 7.39 16.51
C PHE A 165 3.72 7.83 17.10
N LEU A 166 3.24 7.05 18.05
CA LEU A 166 2.08 7.37 18.87
C LEU A 166 2.54 7.61 20.31
N LEU A 167 2.16 8.76 20.86
CA LEU A 167 2.32 9.06 22.29
C LEU A 167 0.95 9.32 22.87
N ALA A 168 0.57 8.51 23.87
CA ALA A 168 -0.70 8.64 24.56
C ALA A 168 -0.48 8.75 26.07
N LYS A 169 -1.29 9.58 26.72
CA LYS A 169 -1.33 9.72 28.18
C LYS A 169 -2.76 10.02 28.61
N ALA A 170 -3.28 9.21 29.53
CA ALA A 170 -4.59 9.42 30.15
C ALA A 170 -4.57 8.98 31.62
N PRO A 171 -5.49 9.49 32.47
CA PRO A 171 -5.71 8.94 33.81
C PRO A 171 -5.85 7.42 33.81
N PHE A 172 -5.21 6.74 34.75
CA PHE A 172 -5.28 5.28 34.93
C PHE A 172 -4.73 4.43 33.77
N MET A 173 -4.20 5.04 32.71
CA MET A 173 -3.51 4.32 31.64
C MET A 173 -2.20 3.73 32.17
N LYS A 174 -1.99 2.43 31.97
CA LYS A 174 -0.75 1.77 32.35
C LYS A 174 0.39 2.29 31.47
N LYS A 175 1.59 2.40 32.06
CA LYS A 175 2.79 2.69 31.29
C LYS A 175 3.16 1.44 30.48
N ALA A 176 3.21 1.58 29.16
CA ALA A 176 3.65 0.54 28.24
C ALA A 176 4.43 1.16 27.07
N THR A 177 5.24 0.34 26.42
CA THR A 177 5.90 0.67 25.15
C THR A 177 5.59 -0.47 24.19
N LEU A 178 5.04 -0.12 23.03
CA LEU A 178 4.73 -1.06 21.96
C LEU A 178 5.78 -0.90 20.87
N GLU A 179 6.30 -2.01 20.35
CA GLU A 179 7.31 -1.99 19.29
C GLU A 179 6.73 -1.54 17.95
N TYR A 180 5.45 -1.81 17.72
CA TYR A 180 4.74 -1.46 16.50
C TYR A 180 3.25 -1.22 16.79
N ALA A 181 2.65 -0.34 15.99
CA ALA A 181 1.22 -0.04 15.97
C ALA A 181 0.88 0.60 14.62
N ARG A 182 -0.41 0.61 14.25
CA ARG A 182 -0.90 1.43 13.15
C ARG A 182 -1.47 2.73 13.68
N LEU A 183 -1.43 3.80 12.88
CA LEU A 183 -2.11 5.05 13.24
C LEU A 183 -3.61 4.85 13.53
N ILE A 184 -4.28 3.92 12.82
CA ILE A 184 -5.69 3.61 13.04
C ILE A 184 -5.97 3.00 14.42
N ASP A 185 -4.95 2.46 15.10
CA ASP A 185 -5.07 1.89 16.44
C ASP A 185 -5.42 2.98 17.47
N ILE A 186 -5.13 4.26 17.19
CA ILE A 186 -5.49 5.37 18.07
C ILE A 186 -7.01 5.47 18.29
N PHE A 187 -7.81 5.17 17.26
CA PHE A 187 -9.26 5.22 17.37
C PHE A 187 -9.76 4.17 18.36
N ALA A 188 -9.27 2.93 18.23
CA ALA A 188 -9.60 1.85 19.14
C ALA A 188 -9.08 2.08 20.56
N THR A 189 -7.91 2.70 20.69
CA THR A 189 -7.38 3.16 21.98
C THR A 189 -8.36 4.11 22.69
N ILE A 190 -8.83 5.13 21.97
CA ILE A 190 -9.75 6.14 22.49
C ILE A 190 -11.11 5.49 22.81
N ALA A 191 -11.66 4.69 21.90
CA ALA A 191 -12.95 4.03 22.10
C ALA A 191 -12.93 3.12 23.33
N ALA A 192 -11.90 2.29 23.49
CA ALA A 192 -11.75 1.42 24.66
C ALA A 192 -11.58 2.23 25.96
N TYR A 193 -10.81 3.32 25.94
CA TYR A 193 -10.64 4.20 27.10
C TYR A 193 -11.96 4.82 27.58
N TYR A 194 -12.85 5.20 26.65
CA TYR A 194 -14.19 5.73 26.96
C TYR A 194 -15.25 4.63 27.17
N ASN A 195 -14.83 3.39 27.43
CA ASN A 195 -15.72 2.24 27.65
C ASN A 195 -16.69 1.98 26.49
N ALA A 196 -16.26 2.29 25.26
CA ALA A 196 -16.96 2.01 24.02
C ALA A 196 -16.27 0.87 23.24
N GLY A 197 -15.71 -0.11 23.95
CA GLY A 197 -14.95 -1.23 23.38
C GLY A 197 -15.72 -2.05 22.35
N ASP A 198 -17.05 -2.13 22.48
CA ASP A 198 -17.91 -2.83 21.52
C ASP A 198 -17.80 -2.27 20.10
N LEU A 199 -17.52 -0.96 19.94
CA LEU A 199 -17.34 -0.32 18.63
C LEU A 199 -16.07 -0.81 17.91
N VAL A 200 -15.12 -1.36 18.66
CA VAL A 200 -13.78 -1.72 18.20
C VAL A 200 -13.41 -3.16 18.56
N ALA A 201 -14.39 -3.99 18.91
CA ALA A 201 -14.19 -5.38 19.33
C ALA A 201 -13.51 -6.27 18.27
N ASN A 202 -13.49 -5.83 17.01
CA ASN A 202 -12.81 -6.51 15.90
C ASN A 202 -11.45 -5.87 15.54
N SER A 203 -10.96 -4.90 16.33
CA SER A 203 -9.67 -4.25 16.11
C SER A 203 -8.60 -4.86 17.00
N HIS A 204 -7.44 -5.13 16.42
CA HIS A 204 -6.26 -5.65 17.14
C HIS A 204 -5.64 -4.65 18.12
N ALA A 205 -5.96 -3.37 17.98
CA ALA A 205 -5.46 -2.30 18.82
C ALA A 205 -5.90 -2.40 20.30
N VAL A 206 -7.09 -2.96 20.54
CA VAL A 206 -7.68 -3.04 21.89
C VAL A 206 -6.87 -3.98 22.79
N GLU A 207 -6.26 -5.02 22.22
CA GLU A 207 -5.46 -6.02 22.93
C GLU A 207 -4.12 -5.47 23.46
N ARG A 208 -3.67 -4.31 22.96
CA ARG A 208 -2.31 -3.80 23.19
C ARG A 208 -2.17 -2.77 24.30
N ILE A 209 -3.27 -2.15 24.73
CA ILE A 209 -3.21 -0.89 25.48
C ILE A 209 -3.80 -0.99 26.91
N PHE A 210 -4.46 -2.11 27.24
CA PHE A 210 -5.07 -2.33 28.57
C PHE A 210 -4.55 -3.58 29.29
#